data_AF-X1M6Y4-F1
#
_entry.id   AF-X1M6Y4-F1
#
_cell.length_a   1.000
_cell.length_b   1.000
_cell.length_c   1.000
_cell.angle_alpha   90.00
_cell.angle_beta   90.00
_cell.angle_gamma   90.00
#
_symmetry.space_group_name_H-M   'P 1'
#
loop_
_entity.id
_entity.type
_entity.pdbx_description
1 polymer ?
#
loop_
_entity_poly.entity_id
_entity_poly.type
_entity_poly.pdbx_seq_one_letter_code
_entity_poly.pdbx_strand_id
1 'polypeptide(L)'
;MSKKLIELLKFPQQLINIDVQKKIKYLEKKYRFSFTEEQKDAINKVLLNRVLVLTGGPGTGKTTTTLGLIELFEELKLKIV
;
A
#
# COMPACT_ATOMS: atom_id res chain seq x y z
N MET A 1 11.97 18.67 -15.99
CA MET A 1 11.94 17.37 -15.28
C MET A 1 11.27 17.55 -13.91
N SER A 2 10.55 16.53 -13.44
CA SER A 2 9.54 16.51 -12.36
C SER A 2 10.08 16.85 -10.95
N LYS A 3 10.32 18.13 -10.67
CA LYS A 3 10.82 18.64 -9.36
C LYS A 3 10.00 18.16 -8.16
N LYS A 4 8.67 18.06 -8.30
CA LYS A 4 7.77 17.65 -7.20
C LYS A 4 7.97 16.20 -6.76
N LEU A 5 8.20 15.28 -7.71
CA LEU A 5 8.47 13.88 -7.38
C LEU A 5 9.77 13.75 -6.58
N ILE A 6 10.81 14.45 -7.01
CA ILE A 6 12.11 14.48 -6.30
C ILE A 6 11.94 15.02 -4.87
N GLU A 7 11.11 16.04 -4.68
CA GLU A 7 10.79 16.58 -3.36
C GLU A 7 10.11 15.54 -2.45
N LEU A 8 9.16 14.77 -2.97
CA LEU A 8 8.48 13.71 -2.22
C LEU A 8 9.42 12.58 -1.80
N LEU A 9 10.41 12.26 -2.63
CA LEU A 9 11.39 11.21 -2.35
C LEU A 9 12.41 11.60 -1.26
N LYS A 10 12.64 12.90 -1.03
CA LYS A 10 13.63 13.39 -0.05
C LYS A 10 13.20 13.23 1.41
N PHE A 11 11.90 13.08 1.66
CA PHE A 11 11.35 12.98 3.02
C PHE A 11 10.74 11.60 3.22
N PRO A 12 11.33 10.71 4.04
CA PRO A 12 10.74 9.40 4.30
C PRO A 12 9.35 9.54 4.95
N GLN A 13 8.48 8.55 4.68
CA GLN A 13 7.21 8.40 5.37
C GLN A 13 7.48 7.55 6.63
N GLN A 14 6.91 7.93 7.77
CA GLN A 14 6.97 7.11 8.98
C GLN A 14 5.58 7.00 9.58
N LEU A 15 4.81 6.04 9.08
CA LEU A 15 3.54 5.62 9.67
C LEU A 15 3.83 4.46 10.62
N ILE A 16 4.24 4.75 11.87
CA ILE A 16 4.93 3.78 12.74
C ILE A 16 3.99 2.95 13.65
N ASN A 17 2.66 3.07 13.52
CA ASN A 17 1.74 2.56 14.55
C ASN A 17 0.70 1.53 14.08
N ILE A 18 0.93 0.83 12.96
CA ILE A 18 0.05 -0.26 12.48
C ILE A 18 0.79 -1.58 12.30
N ASP A 19 0.16 -2.64 12.79
CA ASP A 19 0.49 -4.03 12.44
C ASP A 19 -0.12 -4.37 11.06
N VAL A 20 0.69 -4.16 10.01
CA VAL A 20 0.28 -4.42 8.62
C VAL A 20 -0.07 -5.90 8.42
N GLN A 21 0.61 -6.81 9.10
CA GLN A 21 0.38 -8.25 8.95
C GLN A 21 -1.00 -8.64 9.47
N LYS A 22 -1.41 -8.07 10.60
CA LYS A 22 -2.78 -8.23 11.12
C LYS A 22 -3.82 -7.66 10.15
N LYS A 23 -3.55 -6.51 9.53
CA LYS A 23 -4.44 -5.90 8.54
C LYS A 23 -4.55 -6.74 7.26
N ILE A 24 -3.43 -7.23 6.73
CA ILE A 24 -3.40 -8.14 5.58
C ILE A 24 -4.28 -9.35 5.87
N LYS A 25 -4.08 -10.04 7.00
CA LYS A 25 -4.91 -11.18 7.39
C LYS A 25 -6.40 -10.85 7.50
N TYR A 26 -6.74 -9.67 8.02
CA TYR A 26 -8.12 -9.19 8.07
C TYR A 26 -8.72 -9.02 6.66
N LEU A 27 -7.97 -8.38 5.75
CA LEU A 27 -8.41 -8.16 4.36
C LEU A 27 -8.57 -9.48 3.61
N GLU A 28 -7.62 -10.41 3.76
CA GLU A 28 -7.69 -11.74 3.15
C GLU A 28 -8.96 -12.48 3.59
N LYS A 29 -9.29 -12.41 4.89
CA LYS A 29 -10.52 -12.99 5.44
C LYS A 29 -11.78 -12.26 4.94
N LYS A 30 -11.77 -10.92 4.90
CA LYS A 30 -12.90 -10.08 4.45
C LYS A 30 -13.28 -10.38 3.01
N TYR A 31 -12.29 -10.48 2.12
CA TYR A 31 -12.50 -10.66 0.69
C TYR A 31 -12.38 -12.11 0.21
N ARG A 32 -12.09 -13.05 1.11
CA ARG A 32 -11.96 -14.50 0.83
C ARG A 32 -10.94 -14.81 -0.27
N PHE A 33 -9.82 -14.10 -0.28
CA PHE A 33 -8.66 -14.39 -1.13
C PHE A 33 -7.37 -14.13 -0.36
N SER A 34 -6.24 -14.67 -0.84
CA SER A 34 -4.92 -14.41 -0.24
C SER A 34 -4.11 -13.48 -1.13
N PHE A 35 -3.42 -12.50 -0.54
CA PHE A 35 -2.46 -11.68 -1.27
C PHE A 35 -1.22 -12.51 -1.60
N THR A 36 -0.62 -12.27 -2.77
CA THR A 36 0.71 -12.82 -3.06
C THR A 36 1.76 -12.12 -2.21
N GLU A 37 2.95 -12.71 -2.10
CA GLU A 37 4.05 -12.10 -1.37
C GLU A 37 4.45 -10.74 -1.96
N GLU A 38 4.39 -10.55 -3.29
CA GLU A 38 4.67 -9.24 -3.90
C GLU A 38 3.61 -8.20 -3.52
N GLN A 39 2.34 -8.59 -3.43
CA GLN A 39 1.27 -7.68 -3.02
C GLN A 39 1.42 -7.29 -1.53
N LYS A 40 1.76 -8.26 -0.67
CA LYS A 40 2.05 -8.00 0.75
C LYS A 40 3.25 -7.09 0.92
N ASP A 41 4.31 -7.29 0.15
CA ASP A 41 5.49 -6.42 0.14
C ASP A 41 5.13 -4.99 -0.31
N ALA A 42 4.32 -4.84 -1.37
CA ALA A 42 3.84 -3.54 -1.81
C ALA A 42 3.04 -2.81 -0.73
N ILE A 43 2.15 -3.54 -0.02
CA ILE A 43 1.38 -2.99 1.11
C ILE A 43 2.30 -2.58 2.27
N ASN A 44 3.33 -3.37 2.60
CA ASN A 44 4.28 -3.01 3.66
C ASN A 44 5.13 -1.77 3.29
N LYS A 45 5.61 -1.70 2.04
CA LYS A 45 6.47 -0.60 1.56
C LYS A 45 5.77 0.75 1.59
N VAL A 46 4.45 0.79 1.46
CA VAL A 46 3.70 2.06 1.48
C VAL A 46 3.82 2.81 2.81
N LEU A 47 4.07 2.10 3.93
CA LEU A 47 4.20 2.74 5.24
C LEU A 47 5.53 3.47 5.44
N LEU A 48 6.55 3.04 4.68
CA LEU A 48 7.92 3.55 4.77
C LEU A 48 8.22 4.57 3.67
N ASN A 49 7.46 4.53 2.56
CA ASN A 49 7.72 5.33 1.37
C ASN A 49 6.56 6.29 1.09
N ARG A 50 6.86 7.57 0.84
CA ARG A 50 5.85 8.57 0.41
C ARG A 50 5.30 8.32 -0.99
N VAL A 51 6.04 7.57 -1.80
CA VAL A 51 5.69 7.24 -3.18
C VAL A 51 5.90 5.75 -3.38
N LEU A 52 4.87 5.08 -3.89
CA LEU A 52 4.91 3.70 -4.33
C LEU A 52 4.51 3.67 -5.80
N VAL A 53 5.31 3.00 -6.64
CA VAL A 53 4.96 2.74 -8.04
C VAL A 53 4.56 1.28 -8.15
N LEU A 54 3.28 1.03 -8.46
CA LEU A 54 2.76 -0.32 -8.64
C LEU A 54 2.74 -0.69 -10.13
N THR A 55 3.67 -1.55 -10.54
CA THR A 55 3.81 -2.00 -11.93
C THR A 55 3.37 -3.45 -12.10
N GLY A 56 2.99 -3.83 -13.33
CA GLY A 56 2.69 -5.22 -13.68
C GLY A 56 1.86 -5.33 -14.96
N GLY A 57 1.89 -6.49 -15.62
CA GLY A 57 1.09 -6.77 -16.82
C GLY A 57 -0.42 -6.83 -16.58
N PRO A 58 -1.24 -7.04 -17.62
CA PRO A 58 -2.67 -7.31 -17.46
C PRO A 58 -2.90 -8.51 -16.51
N GLY A 59 -3.90 -8.43 -15.64
CA GLY A 59 -4.27 -9.54 -14.74
C GLY A 59 -3.38 -9.75 -13.49
N THR A 60 -2.32 -8.96 -13.27
CA THR A 60 -1.40 -9.15 -12.12
C THR A 60 -1.92 -8.61 -10.78
N GLY A 61 -3.24 -8.50 -10.61
CA GLY A 61 -3.84 -8.13 -9.32
C GLY A 61 -3.59 -6.69 -8.84
N LYS A 62 -3.20 -5.75 -9.73
CA LYS A 62 -2.96 -4.34 -9.35
C LYS A 62 -4.16 -3.67 -8.65
N THR A 63 -5.37 -3.92 -9.17
CA THR A 63 -6.61 -3.43 -8.56
C THR A 63 -6.81 -3.99 -7.16
N THR A 64 -6.52 -5.29 -6.98
CA THR A 64 -6.60 -5.97 -5.68
C THR A 64 -5.60 -5.37 -4.68
N THR A 65 -4.37 -5.11 -5.10
CA THR A 65 -3.37 -4.42 -4.25
C THR A 65 -3.83 -3.02 -3.88
N THR A 66 -4.40 -2.27 -4.84
CA THR A 66 -4.89 -0.91 -4.62
C THR A 66 -6.03 -0.88 -3.59
N LEU A 67 -6.96 -1.82 -3.66
CA LEU A 67 -8.02 -1.99 -2.65
C LEU A 67 -7.45 -2.23 -1.25
N GLY A 68 -6.42 -3.09 -1.13
CA GLY A 68 -5.74 -3.33 0.14
C GLY A 68 -5.06 -2.08 0.70
N LEU A 69 -4.48 -1.25 -0.17
CA LEU A 69 -3.88 0.03 0.22
C LEU A 69 -4.95 1.03 0.70
N ILE A 70 -6.08 1.16 -0.01
CA ILE A 70 -7.17 2.06 0.40
C ILE A 70 -7.66 1.70 1.82
N GLU A 71 -7.97 0.44 2.06
CA GLU A 71 -8.47 -0.02 3.38
C GLU A 71 -7.45 0.14 4.52
N LEU A 72 -6.16 0.06 4.21
CA LEU A 72 -5.08 0.34 5.16
C LEU A 72 -5.03 1.85 5.49
N PHE A 73 -5.17 2.72 4.49
CA PHE A 73 -5.13 4.18 4.69
C PHE A 73 -6.38 4.69 5.41
N GLU A 74 -7.54 4.10 5.17
CA GLU A 74 -8.77 4.40 5.94
C GLU A 74 -8.60 4.08 7.42
N GLU A 75 -7.97 2.95 7.76
CA GLU A 75 -7.70 2.57 9.15
C GLU A 75 -6.70 3.51 9.84
N LEU A 76 -5.73 4.01 9.08
CA LEU A 76 -4.82 5.07 9.52
C LEU A 76 -5.50 6.44 9.66
N LYS A 77 -6.80 6.55 9.34
CA LYS A 77 -7.56 7.80 9.29
C LYS A 77 -6.90 8.83 8.38
N LEU A 78 -6.22 8.38 7.34
CA LEU A 78 -5.63 9.23 6.32
C LEU A 78 -6.70 9.63 5.32
N LYS A 79 -6.62 10.87 4.83
CA LYS A 79 -7.49 11.34 3.77
C LYS A 79 -7.09 10.67 2.46
N ILE A 80 -8.05 10.00 1.82
CA ILE A 80 -7.93 9.47 0.46
C ILE A 80 -8.64 10.45 -0.48
N VAL A 81 -7.98 10.78 -1.60
CA VAL A 81 -8.45 11.74 -2.61
C VAL A 81 -8.39 11.16 -4.01
#